data_AF-A0AAV6PPJ1-F1
#
_entry.id   AF-A0AAV6PPJ1-F1
#
_cell.length_a   1.000
_cell.length_b   1.000
_cell.length_c   1.000
_cell.angle_alpha   90.00
_cell.angle_beta   90.00
_cell.angle_gamma   90.00
#
_symmetry.space_group_name_H-M   'P 1'
#
loop_
_entity.id
_entity.type
_entity.pdbx_description
1 polymer ?
#
loop_
_entity_poly.entity_id
_entity_poly.type
_entity_poly.pdbx_seq_one_letter_code
_entity_poly.pdbx_strand_id
1 'polypeptide(L)'
;MARLNTATRHKVVVLHQQGLSQAKISKQTGVSRCAVQALLKKHKETGNVEDRRRSGRPRKLSVADERHIMLTSLQNRKMSSSAISSELAVTCGTQVHPSTIRRSLGRRAAVALAAEAGIFSPTEEESEDALLKMSVLHTDSTTPALSDDSRITEDESKSGLLPED
;
A
#
# COMPACT_ATOMS: atom_id res chain seq x y z
N MET A 1 23.04 16.31 8.53
CA MET A 1 22.31 15.57 9.57
C MET A 1 21.99 14.18 9.05
N ALA A 2 22.34 13.14 9.79
CA ALA A 2 22.04 11.76 9.42
C ALA A 2 20.52 11.50 9.50
N ARG A 3 20.03 10.51 8.74
CA ARG A 3 18.64 10.08 8.81
C ARG A 3 18.38 9.37 10.15
N LEU A 4 17.25 9.66 10.78
CA LEU A 4 16.82 8.94 11.98
C LEU A 4 16.20 7.61 11.58
N ASN A 5 16.49 6.56 12.35
CA ASN A 5 15.84 5.27 12.21
C ASN A 5 14.34 5.39 12.48
N THR A 6 13.51 4.65 11.73
CA THR A 6 12.05 4.63 11.84
C THR A 6 11.59 4.30 13.27
N ALA A 7 12.22 3.32 13.93
CA ALA A 7 11.90 2.98 15.33
C ALA A 7 12.11 4.16 16.29
N THR A 8 13.21 4.91 16.13
CA THR A 8 13.50 6.10 16.94
C THR A 8 12.45 7.19 16.72
N ARG A 9 11.99 7.35 15.48
CA ARG A 9 10.97 8.35 15.14
C ARG A 9 9.61 8.02 15.77
N HIS A 10 9.20 6.75 15.73
CA HIS A 10 7.99 6.29 16.43
C HIS A 10 8.10 6.49 17.94
N LYS A 11 9.26 6.15 18.54
CA LYS A 11 9.52 6.38 19.96
C LYS A 11 9.34 7.85 20.36
N VAL A 12 9.79 8.80 19.54
CA VAL A 12 9.57 10.24 19.78
C VAL A 12 8.08 10.60 19.83
N VAL A 13 7.28 10.05 18.91
CA VAL A 13 5.83 10.29 18.87
C VAL A 13 5.14 9.71 20.11
N VAL A 14 5.45 8.47 20.48
CA VAL A 14 4.88 7.80 21.68
C VAL A 14 5.23 8.58 22.95
N LEU A 15 6.49 8.97 23.13
CA LEU A 15 6.91 9.75 24.31
C LEU A 15 6.21 11.11 24.37
N HIS A 16 5.94 11.73 23.22
CA HIS A 16 5.18 12.98 23.16
C HIS A 16 3.70 12.78 23.53
N GLN A 17 3.08 11.69 23.09
CA GLN A 17 1.70 11.32 23.46
C GLN A 17 1.57 11.05 24.97
N GLN A 18 2.62 10.55 25.61
CA GLN A 18 2.71 10.39 27.07
C GLN A 18 2.89 11.73 27.83
N GLY A 19 2.93 12.87 27.13
CA GLY A 19 3.03 14.20 27.75
C GLY A 19 4.44 14.64 28.11
N LEU A 20 5.48 13.94 27.66
CA LEU A 20 6.86 14.35 27.91
C LEU A 20 7.22 15.60 27.08
N SER A 21 7.96 16.51 27.70
CA SER A 21 8.46 17.70 27.00
C SER A 21 9.52 17.32 25.96
N GLN A 22 9.59 18.10 24.86
CA GLN A 22 10.56 17.88 23.79
C GLN A 22 12.02 17.81 24.28
N ALA A 23 12.35 18.56 25.33
CA ALA A 23 13.67 18.53 25.96
C ALA A 23 13.97 17.18 26.65
N LYS A 24 12.98 16.60 27.36
CA LYS A 24 13.12 15.26 27.96
C LYS A 24 13.23 14.19 26.88
N ILE A 25 12.40 14.27 25.84
CA ILE A 25 12.44 13.35 24.70
C ILE A 25 13.81 13.37 24.02
N SER A 26 14.38 14.56 23.77
CA SER A 26 15.70 14.71 23.18
C SER A 26 16.78 14.00 23.99
N LYS A 27 16.79 14.19 25.32
CA LYS A 27 17.74 13.53 26.23
C LYS A 27 17.57 12.00 26.24
N GLN A 28 16.33 11.51 26.26
CA GLN A 28 16.03 10.07 26.35
C GLN A 28 16.27 9.32 25.03
N THR A 29 16.11 10.00 23.89
CA THR A 29 16.25 9.38 22.55
C THR A 29 17.61 9.64 21.91
N GLY A 30 18.40 10.58 22.44
CA GLY A 30 19.66 11.03 21.82
C GLY A 30 19.45 11.86 20.55
N VAL A 31 18.21 12.17 20.19
CA VAL A 31 17.86 12.97 19.01
C VAL A 31 17.93 14.44 19.36
N SER A 32 18.46 15.29 18.48
CA SER A 32 18.52 16.73 18.71
C SER A 32 17.12 17.33 18.89
N ARG A 33 16.99 18.34 19.77
CA ARG A 33 15.71 19.01 20.03
C ARG A 33 15.05 19.53 18.75
N CYS A 34 15.82 20.09 17.81
CA CYS A 34 15.31 20.57 16.53
C CYS A 34 14.71 19.45 15.68
N ALA A 35 15.33 18.27 15.67
CA ALA A 35 14.81 17.11 14.95
C ALA A 35 13.53 16.56 15.61
N VAL A 36 13.46 16.54 16.94
CA VAL A 36 12.23 16.21 17.69
C VAL A 36 11.10 17.17 17.31
N GLN A 37 11.36 18.49 17.33
CA GLN A 37 10.38 19.49 16.96
C GLN A 37 9.90 19.34 15.51
N ALA A 38 10.83 19.14 14.56
CA ALA A 38 10.49 18.94 13.16
C ALA A 38 9.66 17.68 12.93
N LEU A 39 9.98 16.59 13.63
CA LEU A 39 9.25 15.34 13.54
C LEU A 39 7.83 15.47 14.08
N LEU A 40 7.65 16.10 15.23
CA LEU A 40 6.33 16.32 15.84
C LEU A 40 5.48 17.26 15.00
N LYS A 41 6.07 18.32 14.43
CA LYS A 41 5.38 19.21 13.49
C LYS A 41 4.88 18.43 12.27
N LYS A 42 5.75 17.64 11.64
CA LYS A 42 5.39 16.77 10.51
C LYS A 42 4.28 15.78 10.87
N HIS A 43 4.41 15.11 12.01
CA HIS A 43 3.40 14.14 12.47
C HIS A 43 2.04 14.79 12.72
N LYS A 44 2.02 16.03 13.24
CA LYS A 44 0.77 16.80 13.39
C LYS A 44 0.13 17.15 12.05
N GLU A 45 0.93 17.43 11.02
CA GLU A 45 0.45 17.82 9.68
C GLU A 45 0.03 16.63 8.82
N THR A 46 0.77 15.52 8.87
CA THR A 46 0.60 14.36 7.96
C THR A 46 -0.01 13.14 8.65
N GLY A 47 0.05 13.05 9.98
CA GLY A 47 -0.32 11.84 10.72
C GLY A 47 0.68 10.68 10.60
N ASN A 48 1.73 10.83 9.77
CA ASN A 48 2.70 9.77 9.47
C ASN A 48 4.14 10.19 9.84
N VAL A 49 4.90 9.20 10.30
CA VAL A 49 6.31 9.29 10.63
C VAL A 49 7.22 9.07 9.41
N GLU A 50 6.75 8.30 8.42
CA GLU A 50 7.49 7.88 7.23
C GLU A 50 7.87 9.03 6.30
N ASP A 51 9.03 8.91 5.65
CA ASP A 51 9.53 9.94 4.74
C ASP A 51 8.57 10.15 3.56
N ARG A 52 8.18 11.42 3.33
CA ARG A 52 7.37 11.76 2.16
C ARG A 52 8.16 11.47 0.90
N ARG A 53 7.51 10.85 -0.09
CA ARG A 53 8.07 10.74 -1.44
C ARG A 53 8.45 12.13 -1.94
N ARG A 54 9.68 12.28 -2.42
CA ARG A 54 10.12 13.53 -3.02
C ARG A 54 9.40 13.75 -4.34
N SER A 55 9.01 14.98 -4.63
CA SER A 55 8.39 15.36 -5.91
C SER A 55 9.30 15.08 -7.12
N GLY A 56 10.63 15.14 -6.91
CA GLY A 56 11.60 14.97 -7.98
C GLY A 56 11.65 16.17 -8.93
N ARG A 57 12.47 16.06 -9.98
CA ARG A 57 12.57 17.10 -11.02
C ARG A 57 11.40 16.94 -12.00
N PRO A 58 10.71 18.03 -12.40
CA PRO A 58 9.68 17.96 -13.44
C PRO A 58 10.27 17.40 -14.74
N ARG A 59 9.46 16.61 -15.45
CA ARG A 59 9.87 16.00 -16.71
C ARG A 59 9.91 17.04 -17.83
N LYS A 60 10.81 16.84 -18.80
CA LYS A 60 10.88 17.66 -20.01
C LYS A 60 9.80 17.30 -21.03
N LEU A 61 9.40 16.02 -21.08
CA LEU A 61 8.34 15.54 -21.95
C LEU A 61 6.99 15.70 -21.26
N SER A 62 6.03 16.30 -21.96
CA SER A 62 4.63 16.31 -21.55
C SER A 62 3.96 14.95 -21.82
N VAL A 63 2.77 14.74 -21.28
CA VAL A 63 1.97 13.53 -21.55
C VAL A 63 1.61 13.44 -23.04
N ALA A 64 1.40 14.58 -23.71
CA ALA A 64 1.13 14.65 -25.14
C ALA A 64 2.36 14.22 -25.95
N ASP A 65 3.55 14.70 -25.58
CA ASP A 65 4.80 14.30 -26.24
C ASP A 65 5.05 12.80 -26.05
N GLU A 66 4.88 12.27 -24.84
CA GLU A 66 5.03 10.83 -24.58
C GLU A 66 4.03 9.98 -25.38
N ARG A 67 2.82 10.51 -25.65
CA ARG A 67 1.83 9.85 -26.51
C ARG A 67 2.27 9.90 -27.97
N HIS A 68 2.73 11.05 -28.47
CA HIS A 68 3.22 11.19 -29.84
C HIS A 68 4.39 10.23 -30.11
N ILE A 69 5.38 10.18 -29.21
CA ILE A 69 6.50 9.22 -29.27
C ILE A 69 6.00 7.78 -29.43
N MET A 70 4.99 7.39 -28.66
CA MET A 70 4.45 6.03 -28.70
C MET A 70 3.77 5.75 -30.04
N LEU A 71 2.93 6.67 -30.53
CA LEU A 71 2.22 6.48 -31.80
C LEU A 71 3.19 6.41 -32.98
N THR A 72 4.15 7.33 -33.05
CA THR A 72 5.19 7.31 -34.09
C THR A 72 5.97 5.99 -34.08
N SER A 73 6.32 5.49 -32.88
CA SER A 73 7.01 4.21 -32.74
C SER A 73 6.16 3.00 -33.15
N LEU A 74 4.84 3.04 -32.92
CA LEU A 74 3.92 1.96 -33.28
C LEU A 74 3.64 1.92 -34.78
N GLN A 75 3.47 3.09 -35.39
CA GLN A 75 3.28 3.24 -36.83
C GLN A 75 4.52 2.79 -37.59
N ASN A 76 5.71 3.22 -37.13
CA ASN A 76 6.98 2.94 -37.79
C ASN A 76 7.87 2.09 -36.88
N ARG A 77 7.57 0.79 -36.77
CA ARG A 77 8.27 -0.14 -35.84
C ARG A 77 9.79 -0.20 -35.99
N LYS A 78 10.34 0.14 -37.16
CA LYS A 78 11.79 0.14 -37.45
C LYS A 78 12.44 1.52 -37.30
N MET A 79 11.68 2.55 -36.95
CA MET A 79 12.18 3.90 -36.82
C MET A 79 13.10 4.02 -35.60
N SER A 80 14.26 4.65 -35.78
CA SER A 80 15.26 4.78 -34.73
C SER A 80 14.86 5.85 -33.71
N SER A 81 15.34 5.70 -32.47
CA SER A 81 15.11 6.71 -31.42
C SER A 81 15.69 8.10 -31.74
N SER A 82 16.69 8.19 -32.63
CA SER A 82 17.20 9.47 -33.11
C SER A 82 16.26 10.12 -34.12
N ALA A 83 15.72 9.33 -35.05
CA ALA A 83 14.72 9.81 -36.00
C ALA A 83 13.46 10.34 -35.27
N ILE A 84 12.94 9.58 -34.30
CA ILE A 84 11.79 10.01 -33.48
C ILE A 84 12.10 11.30 -32.71
N SER A 85 13.35 11.46 -32.24
CA SER A 85 13.77 12.66 -31.53
C SER A 85 13.77 13.89 -32.44
N SER A 86 14.24 13.74 -33.68
CA SER A 86 14.23 14.81 -34.69
C SER A 86 12.81 15.15 -35.14
N GLU A 87 11.94 14.15 -35.31
CA GLU A 87 10.52 14.35 -35.63
C GLU A 87 9.81 15.12 -34.51
N LEU A 88 9.97 14.68 -33.26
CA LEU A 88 9.37 15.33 -32.09
C LEU A 88 9.84 16.78 -31.90
N ALA A 89 11.09 17.05 -32.26
CA ALA A 89 11.66 18.39 -32.31
C ALA A 89 10.93 19.29 -33.32
N VAL A 90 10.55 18.76 -34.48
CA VAL A 90 9.84 19.48 -35.54
C VAL A 90 8.36 19.65 -35.20
N THR A 91 7.71 18.59 -34.74
CA THR A 91 6.25 18.57 -34.53
C THR A 91 5.83 19.19 -33.20
N CYS A 92 6.56 18.91 -32.12
CA CYS A 92 6.22 19.32 -30.75
C CYS A 92 7.17 20.40 -30.19
N GLY A 93 8.18 20.83 -30.97
CA GLY A 93 9.16 21.85 -30.54
C GLY A 93 10.10 21.41 -29.42
N THR A 94 10.04 20.15 -28.99
CA THR A 94 10.72 19.69 -27.76
C THR A 94 12.00 18.93 -28.09
N GLN A 95 13.15 19.58 -27.93
CA GLN A 95 14.46 18.94 -28.19
C GLN A 95 14.83 17.96 -27.06
N VAL A 96 14.97 16.68 -27.37
CA VAL A 96 15.44 15.67 -26.40
C VAL A 96 16.58 14.83 -26.97
N HIS A 97 17.28 14.10 -26.10
CA HIS A 97 18.28 13.14 -26.54
C HIS A 97 17.59 11.79 -26.84
N PRO A 98 18.09 10.98 -27.81
CA PRO A 98 17.49 9.68 -28.14
C PRO A 98 17.35 8.71 -26.94
N SER A 99 18.22 8.82 -25.94
CA SER A 99 18.10 8.05 -24.69
C SER A 99 16.83 8.39 -23.89
N THR A 100 16.35 9.64 -23.95
CA THR A 100 15.09 10.07 -23.33
C THR A 100 13.89 9.44 -24.02
N ILE A 101 13.94 9.32 -25.36
CA ILE A 101 12.92 8.61 -26.16
C ILE A 101 12.85 7.15 -25.74
N ARG A 102 13.98 6.44 -25.69
CA ARG A 102 14.03 5.03 -25.25
C ARG A 102 13.50 4.85 -23.82
N ARG A 103 13.88 5.73 -22.89
CA ARG A 103 13.35 5.73 -21.52
C ARG A 103 11.83 5.97 -21.50
N SER A 104 11.31 6.84 -22.35
CA SER A 104 9.87 7.11 -22.48
C SER A 104 9.11 5.86 -22.95
N LEU A 105 9.57 5.24 -24.04
CA LEU A 105 8.99 4.02 -24.59
C LEU A 105 9.00 2.87 -23.58
N GLY A 106 10.12 2.66 -22.89
CA GLY A 106 10.24 1.62 -21.86
C GLY A 106 9.27 1.83 -20.69
N ARG A 107 9.12 3.08 -20.22
CA ARG A 107 8.14 3.40 -19.14
C ARG A 107 6.71 3.08 -19.57
N ARG A 108 6.32 3.43 -20.79
CA ARG A 108 4.96 3.18 -21.28
C ARG A 108 4.69 1.71 -21.56
N ALA A 109 5.67 0.98 -22.10
CA ALA A 109 5.57 -0.45 -22.32
C ALA A 109 5.40 -1.21 -21.00
N ALA A 110 6.15 -0.85 -19.96
CA ALA A 110 6.01 -1.46 -18.63
C ALA A 110 4.61 -1.26 -18.03
N VAL A 111 4.00 -0.09 -18.22
CA VAL A 111 2.62 0.19 -17.76
C VAL A 111 1.60 -0.67 -18.52
N ALA A 112 1.76 -0.84 -19.84
CA ALA A 112 0.88 -1.69 -20.63
C ALA A 112 0.97 -3.16 -20.19
N LEU A 113 2.19 -3.68 -20.01
CA LEU A 113 2.40 -5.05 -19.56
C LEU A 113 1.85 -5.32 -18.15
N ALA A 114 1.95 -4.36 -17.24
CA ALA A 114 1.36 -4.48 -15.91
C ALA A 114 -0.17 -4.52 -15.93
N ALA A 115 -0.79 -3.76 -16.85
CA ALA A 115 -2.24 -3.77 -17.05
C ALA A 115 -2.73 -5.12 -17.61
N GLU A 116 -2.01 -5.67 -18.59
CA GLU A 116 -2.30 -7.01 -19.17
C GLU A 116 -2.10 -8.13 -18.15
N ALA A 117 -1.16 -7.97 -17.21
CA ALA A 117 -0.89 -8.96 -16.16
C ALA A 117 -1.87 -8.89 -14.97
N GLY A 118 -2.88 -8.00 -15.01
CA GLY A 118 -3.83 -7.83 -13.90
C GLY A 118 -3.18 -7.36 -12.59
N ILE A 119 -1.95 -6.83 -12.64
CA ILE A 119 -1.23 -6.34 -11.47
C ILE A 119 -1.74 -4.92 -11.19
N PHE A 120 -2.85 -4.83 -10.46
CA PHE A 120 -3.28 -3.59 -9.82
C PHE A 120 -2.19 -3.18 -8.83
N SER A 121 -1.55 -2.02 -9.03
CA SER A 121 -0.68 -1.47 -8.00
C SER A 121 -1.54 -1.21 -6.76
N PRO A 122 -1.22 -1.78 -5.58
CA PRO A 122 -1.93 -1.43 -4.37
C PRO A 122 -1.69 0.06 -4.12
N THR A 123 -2.72 0.87 -4.28
CA THR A 123 -2.80 2.10 -3.50
C THR A 123 -2.87 1.64 -2.05
N GLU A 124 -1.81 1.90 -1.30
CA GLU A 124 -1.68 1.61 0.14
C GLU A 124 -2.65 2.47 0.95
N GLU A 125 -3.93 2.25 0.75
CA GLU A 125 -5.04 2.63 1.61
C GLU A 125 -5.86 1.32 1.69
N GLU A 126 -6.21 0.85 2.88
CA GLU A 126 -6.88 -0.45 3.15
C GLU A 126 -5.95 -1.69 3.26
N SER A 127 -5.10 -1.79 4.31
CA SER A 127 -4.43 -3.07 4.63
C SER A 127 -4.51 -3.56 6.08
N GLU A 128 -5.26 -2.93 6.97
CA GLU A 128 -5.47 -3.46 8.33
C GLU A 128 -6.92 -3.91 8.60
N ASP A 129 -7.92 -3.22 8.03
CA ASP A 129 -9.35 -3.53 8.29
C ASP A 129 -9.91 -4.70 7.47
N ALA A 130 -9.28 -5.08 6.36
CA ALA A 130 -9.76 -6.17 5.50
C ALA A 130 -9.41 -7.56 6.06
N LEU A 131 -8.24 -7.70 6.69
CA LEU A 131 -7.82 -8.96 7.33
C LEU A 131 -8.64 -9.28 8.58
N LEU A 132 -9.12 -8.26 9.28
CA LEU A 132 -9.94 -8.39 10.49
C LEU A 132 -11.42 -8.68 10.18
N LYS A 133 -11.92 -8.32 8.99
CA LYS A 133 -13.30 -8.63 8.56
C LYS A 133 -13.48 -10.07 8.08
N MET A 134 -12.41 -10.73 7.62
CA MET A 134 -12.45 -12.13 7.19
C MET A 134 -12.49 -13.13 8.34
N SER A 135 -12.19 -12.70 9.58
CA SER A 135 -12.16 -13.58 10.76
C SER A 135 -13.41 -13.52 11.64
N VAL A 136 -14.40 -12.66 11.35
CA VAL A 136 -15.56 -12.41 12.24
C VAL A 136 -16.88 -12.96 11.70
N LEU A 137 -16.90 -13.73 10.61
CA LEU A 137 -18.15 -14.29 10.07
C LEU A 137 -18.50 -15.69 10.59
N HIS A 138 -18.47 -15.91 11.91
CA HIS A 138 -19.25 -16.99 12.55
C HIS A 138 -19.65 -16.60 13.98
N THR A 139 -20.66 -15.75 14.15
CA THR A 139 -21.57 -15.79 15.32
C THR A 139 -22.88 -15.09 14.94
N ASP A 140 -23.79 -15.77 14.27
CA ASP A 140 -25.18 -15.33 14.22
C ASP A 140 -25.96 -15.98 15.37
N SER A 141 -26.29 -15.14 16.33
CA SER A 141 -27.32 -15.35 17.33
C SER A 141 -28.69 -15.52 16.66
N THR A 142 -29.42 -16.59 16.97
CA THR A 142 -30.90 -16.62 16.86
C THR A 142 -31.45 -17.65 17.84
N THR A 143 -31.93 -17.18 18.99
CA THR A 143 -32.85 -17.91 19.87
C THR A 143 -34.29 -17.63 19.44
N PRO A 144 -35.14 -18.67 19.33
CA PRO A 144 -36.51 -18.51 19.81
C PRO A 144 -37.06 -19.73 20.59
N ALA A 145 -37.69 -19.41 21.72
CA ALA A 145 -38.89 -19.98 22.34
C ALA A 145 -39.17 -21.51 22.38
N LEU A 146 -39.11 -22.04 23.61
CA LEU A 146 -39.97 -23.01 24.32
C LEU A 146 -41.07 -23.76 23.53
N SER A 147 -41.06 -25.10 23.62
CA SER A 147 -42.28 -25.94 23.68
C SER A 147 -41.98 -27.21 24.48
N ASP A 148 -42.81 -27.39 25.50
CA ASP A 148 -42.90 -28.47 26.47
C ASP A 148 -43.53 -29.70 25.81
N ASP A 149 -42.99 -30.91 26.01
CA ASP A 149 -43.84 -32.11 26.02
C ASP A 149 -43.17 -33.25 26.79
N SER A 150 -43.78 -33.59 27.92
CA SER A 150 -43.50 -34.76 28.71
C SER A 150 -44.63 -35.76 28.50
N ARG A 151 -44.32 -36.96 27.99
CA ARG A 151 -45.18 -38.15 28.17
C ARG A 151 -44.43 -39.48 28.08
N ILE A 152 -44.21 -40.02 29.28
CA ILE A 152 -44.19 -41.43 29.70
C ILE A 152 -44.89 -42.40 28.73
N THR A 153 -44.26 -43.53 28.42
CA THR A 153 -44.81 -44.88 28.71
C THR A 153 -43.68 -45.91 28.84
N GLU A 154 -43.75 -46.63 29.94
CA GLU A 154 -43.00 -47.85 30.29
C GLU A 154 -43.41 -49.00 29.35
N ASP A 155 -42.53 -49.96 29.05
CA ASP A 155 -42.80 -51.39 29.33
C ASP A 155 -41.58 -52.28 29.03
N GLU A 156 -41.24 -53.09 30.04
CA GLU A 156 -40.76 -54.50 30.08
C GLU A 156 -39.90 -55.09 28.93
N SER A 157 -39.03 -56.09 29.11
CA SER A 157 -38.41 -56.80 30.22
C SER A 157 -37.45 -57.84 29.59
N LYS A 158 -36.44 -58.26 30.35
CA LYS A 158 -35.87 -59.62 30.38
C LYS A 158 -34.72 -60.04 29.42
N SER A 159 -33.57 -60.20 30.09
CA SER A 159 -32.76 -61.43 30.26
C SER A 159 -31.74 -61.90 29.23
N GLY A 160 -30.55 -62.25 29.77
CA GLY A 160 -29.50 -63.13 29.22
C GLY A 160 -28.11 -62.49 29.36
N LEU A 161 -27.32 -62.66 30.43
CA LEU A 161 -26.52 -63.85 30.85
C LEU A 161 -25.61 -64.34 29.69
N LEU A 162 -24.27 -64.36 29.68
CA LEU A 162 -23.18 -64.57 30.67
C LEU A 162 -21.85 -63.91 30.18
N PRO A 163 -20.81 -63.82 31.05
CA PRO A 163 -19.42 -63.50 30.69
C PRO A 163 -18.50 -64.75 30.60
N GLU A 164 -17.20 -64.50 30.30
CA GLU A 164 -16.01 -65.40 30.26
C GLU A 164 -15.84 -66.24 28.96
N ASP A 165 -14.68 -66.38 28.32
CA ASP A 165 -13.26 -66.33 28.75
C ASP A 165 -12.36 -65.38 27.91
#